data_AF-A0A957JYG1-F1
#
_entry.id   AF-A0A957JYG1-F1
#
_cell.length_a   1.000
_cell.length_b   1.000
_cell.length_c   1.000
_cell.angle_alpha   90.00
_cell.angle_beta   90.00
_cell.angle_gamma   90.00
#
_symmetry.space_group_name_H-M   'P 1'
#
loop_
_entity.id
_entity.type
_entity.pdbx_description
1 polymer ?
#
loop_
_entity_poly.entity_id
_entity_poly.type
_entity_poly.pdbx_seq_one_letter_code
_entity_poly.pdbx_strand_id
1 'polypeptide(L)' 'MKQFCVYIMASRSRRLYIGVTSNLEERVARHKLKYYPDSFSARYNIDRL' A
#
# COMPACT_ATOMS: atom_id res chain seq x y z
N MET A 1 -1.43 -6.00 -22.67
CA MET A 1 -1.08 -7.03 -21.65
C MET A 1 -0.91 -6.32 -20.32
N LYS A 2 -1.44 -6.85 -19.19
CA LYS A 2 -1.26 -6.20 -17.87
C LYS A 2 0.03 -6.72 -17.22
N GLN A 3 0.90 -5.80 -16.79
CA GLN A 3 2.09 -6.13 -16.01
C GLN A 3 1.74 -6.07 -14.53
N PHE A 4 2.15 -7.08 -13.76
CA PHE A 4 1.93 -7.13 -12.32
C PHE A 4 3.27 -7.04 -11.59
N CYS A 5 3.27 -6.38 -10.43
CA CYS A 5 4.42 -6.32 -9.54
C CYS A 5 4.02 -6.71 -8.12
N VAL A 6 4.97 -7.30 -7.40
CA VAL A 6 4.95 -7.42 -5.94
C VAL A 6 5.63 -6.17 -5.37
N TYR A 7 5.09 -5.58 -4.32
CA TYR A 7 5.67 -4.41 -3.66
C TYR A 7 5.61 -4.55 -2.14
N ILE A 8 6.49 -3.80 -1.46
CA ILE A 8 6.53 -3.70 -0.01
C ILE A 8 6.36 -2.22 0.35
N MET A 9 5.38 -1.91 1.20
CA MET A 9 5.22 -0.59 1.80
C MET A 9 5.46 -0.65 3.30
N ALA A 10 5.84 0.48 3.89
CA ALA A 10 6.16 0.59 5.30
C ALA A 10 5.45 1.77 5.98
N SER A 11 5.20 1.65 7.28
CA SER A 11 4.91 2.80 8.15
C SER A 11 6.21 3.41 8.69
N ARG A 12 6.10 4.61 9.27
CA ARG A 12 7.20 5.25 10.02
C ARG A 12 7.81 4.33 11.09
N SER A 13 7.00 3.49 11.73
CA SER A 13 7.41 2.57 12.79
C SER A 13 7.85 1.19 12.28
N ARG A 14 8.20 1.07 10.98
CA ARG A 14 8.72 -0.16 10.35
C ARG A 14 7.75 -1.34 10.34
N ARG A 15 6.44 -1.09 10.38
CA ARG A 15 5.46 -2.14 10.02
C ARG A 15 5.43 -2.26 8.51
N LEU A 16 5.46 -3.48 7.99
CA LEU A 16 5.51 -3.75 6.56
C LEU A 16 4.16 -4.27 6.06
N TYR A 17 3.85 -3.97 4.81
CA TYR A 17 2.73 -4.52 4.05
C TYR A 17 3.25 -4.98 2.70
N ILE A 18 2.91 -6.21 2.33
CA ILE A 18 3.27 -6.79 1.02
C ILE A 18 1.99 -6.90 0.19
N GLY A 19 2.04 -6.47 -1.07
CA GLY A 19 0.89 -6.53 -1.96
C GLY A 19 1.27 -6.79 -3.41
N VAL A 20 0.24 -7.11 -4.21
CA VAL A 20 0.34 -7.30 -5.66
C VAL A 20 -0.63 -6.35 -6.34
N THR A 21 -0.20 -5.74 -7.44
CA THR A 21 -1.04 -4.86 -8.26
C THR A 21 -0.53 -4.80 -9.69
N SER A 22 -1.41 -4.43 -10.64
CA SER A 22 -1.02 -4.05 -12.00
C SER A 22 -0.90 -2.53 -12.18
N ASN A 23 -1.25 -1.76 -11.15
CA ASN A 23 -1.08 -0.31 -11.10
C ASN A 23 -0.52 0.07 -9.71
N LEU A 24 0.79 0.35 -9.65
CA LEU A 24 1.50 0.64 -8.39
C LEU A 24 1.19 2.04 -7.88
N GLU A 25 1.15 3.04 -8.75
CA GLU A 25 0.90 4.44 -8.40
C GLU A 25 -0.48 4.62 -7.75
N GLU A 26 -1.51 4.08 -8.39
CA GLU A 26 -2.88 4.11 -7.85
C GLU A 26 -2.97 3.39 -6.51
N ARG A 27 -2.27 2.26 -6.37
CA ARG A 27 -2.28 1.48 -5.13
C ARG A 27 -1.61 2.25 -3.99
N VAL A 28 -0.47 2.88 -4.24
CA VAL A 28 0.22 3.73 -3.27
C VAL A 28 -0.68 4.91 -2.88
N ALA A 29 -1.36 5.55 -3.84
CA ALA A 29 -2.29 6.64 -3.56
C ALA A 29 -3.44 6.19 -2.64
N ARG A 30 -4.06 5.02 -2.89
CA ARG A 30 -5.11 4.47 -2.02
C ARG A 30 -4.64 4.22 -0.59
N HIS A 31 -3.40 3.76 -0.40
CA HIS A 31 -2.80 3.59 0.93
C HIS A 31 -2.57 4.94 1.63
N LYS A 32 -1.99 5.93 0.93
CA LYS A 32 -1.78 7.29 1.45
C LYS A 32 -3.08 8.00 1.82
N LEU A 33 -4.11 7.84 1.01
CA LEU A 33 -5.45 8.42 1.23
C LEU A 33 -6.30 7.61 2.22
N LYS A 34 -5.81 6.45 2.69
CA LYS A 34 -6.56 5.52 3.55
C LYS A 34 -7.94 5.18 2.99
N TYR A 35 -8.00 4.97 1.68
CA TYR A 35 -9.24 4.75 0.93
C TYR A 35 -10.11 3.63 1.52
N TYR A 36 -9.48 2.61 2.10
CA TYR A 36 -10.13 1.58 2.92
C TYR A 36 -9.82 1.82 4.40
N PRO A 37 -10.67 2.53 5.16
CA PRO A 37 -10.37 2.96 6.52
C PRO A 37 -10.20 1.78 7.50
N ASP A 38 -10.93 0.69 7.28
CA ASP A 38 -10.87 -0.52 8.12
C ASP A 38 -9.73 -1.48 7.75
N SER A 39 -8.89 -1.11 6.79
CA SER A 39 -7.77 -1.94 6.35
C SER A 39 -6.58 -1.91 7.31
N PHE A 40 -5.77 -2.96 7.28
CA PHE A 40 -4.50 -3.02 8.02
C PHE A 40 -3.60 -1.81 7.72
N SER A 41 -3.48 -1.42 6.44
CA SER A 41 -2.61 -0.32 6.04
C SER A 41 -3.12 1.03 6.53
N ALA A 42 -4.44 1.26 6.55
CA ALA A 42 -5.04 2.45 7.14
C ALA A 42 -4.85 2.50 8.66
N ARG A 43 -5.13 1.38 9.35
CA ARG A 43 -4.97 1.25 10.81
C ARG A 43 -3.54 1.56 11.28
N TYR A 44 -2.54 1.17 10.48
CA TYR A 44 -1.13 1.28 10.87
C TYR A 44 -0.33 2.35 10.12
N ASN A 45 -1.01 3.23 9.37
CA ASN A 45 -0.39 4.29 8.57
C ASN A 45 0.74 3.75 7.68
N ILE A 46 0.46 2.71 6.90
CA ILE A 46 1.39 2.14 5.93
C ILE A 46 1.28 2.95 4.64
N ASP A 47 2.05 4.03 4.53
CA ASP A 47 1.89 5.05 3.48
C ASP A 47 3.20 5.39 2.73
N ARG A 48 4.29 4.69 3.03
CA ARG A 48 5.61 4.87 2.40
C ARG A 48 5.91 3.67 1.50
N LEU A 49 6.20 3.95 0.23
CA LEU A 49 6.74 2.98 -0.71
C LEU A 49 8.26 3.16 -0.74
#